data_AF-X1IRG0-F1
#
_entry.id   AF-X1IRG0-F1
#
_cell.length_a   1.000
_cell.length_b   1.000
_cell.length_c   1.000
_cell.angle_alpha   90.00
_cell.angle_beta   90.00
_cell.angle_gamma   90.00
#
_symmetry.space_group_name_H-M   'P 1'
#
loop_
_entity.id
_entity.type
_entity.pdbx_description
1 polymer ?
#
loop_
_entity_poly.entity_id
_entity_poly.type
_entity_poly.pdbx_seq_one_letter_code
_entity_poly.pdbx_strand_id
1 'polypeptide(L)'
;MTIKFEKINPNILLVLSQWAILPEHLLGDTNPLEIQKDKFWQSPVGTGPFKIEEVSLNDFATFSRNADYFMESTGNIETIELVVGGETEGDLPLSAEAGKIDYAFGKSVPEATAIEALDNMKVTPINIRYTRLLYVNKFPQK
;
A
#
# COMPACT_ATOMS: atom_id res chain seq x y z
N MET A 1 -10.84 20.23 15.27
CA MET A 1 -9.51 20.02 15.90
C MET A 1 -8.65 21.27 15.70
N THR A 2 -7.90 21.69 16.71
CA THR A 2 -6.96 22.82 16.63
C THR A 2 -5.60 22.35 17.12
N ILE A 3 -4.56 22.47 16.29
CA ILE A 3 -3.17 22.13 16.67
C ILE A 3 -2.41 23.43 16.94
N LYS A 4 -1.75 23.54 18.10
CA LYS A 4 -0.88 24.67 18.46
C LYS A 4 0.56 24.20 18.46
N PHE A 5 1.42 24.87 17.70
CA PHE A 5 2.84 24.56 17.64
C PHE A 5 3.64 25.49 18.54
N GLU A 6 4.65 24.95 19.22
CA GLU A 6 5.59 25.76 20.01
C GLU A 6 6.48 26.64 19.11
N LYS A 7 6.82 26.14 17.91
CA LYS A 7 7.63 26.84 16.91
C LYS A 7 7.05 26.64 15.52
N ILE A 8 7.36 27.56 14.60
CA ILE A 8 6.97 27.44 13.19
C ILE A 8 7.59 26.15 12.62
N ASN A 9 6.75 25.29 12.03
CA ASN A 9 7.19 24.12 11.28
C ASN A 9 6.63 24.22 9.84
N PRO A 10 7.48 24.55 8.84
CA PRO A 10 7.01 24.71 7.45
C PRO A 10 6.57 23.40 6.81
N ASN A 11 6.91 22.24 7.38
CA ASN A 11 6.57 20.93 6.85
C ASN A 11 5.26 20.36 7.41
N ILE A 12 4.51 21.13 8.22
CA ILE A 12 3.38 20.56 8.96
C ILE A 12 2.30 19.96 8.07
N LEU A 13 1.93 20.64 6.97
CA LEU A 13 0.92 20.12 6.06
C LEU A 13 1.35 18.81 5.40
N LEU A 14 2.65 18.68 5.11
CA LEU A 14 3.24 17.44 4.60
C LEU A 14 3.22 16.32 5.64
N VAL A 15 3.46 16.63 6.91
CA VAL A 15 3.38 15.62 7.98
C VAL A 15 1.93 15.14 8.15
N LEU A 16 0.97 16.05 8.21
CA LEU A 16 -0.44 15.72 8.41
C LEU A 16 -1.05 14.94 7.24
N SER A 17 -0.56 15.11 6.02
CA SER A 17 -1.04 14.35 4.87
C SER A 17 -0.58 12.89 4.85
N GLN A 18 0.39 12.52 5.68
CA GLN A 18 0.93 11.16 5.76
C GLN A 18 0.27 10.31 6.85
N TRP A 19 -0.56 10.92 7.72
CA TRP A 19 -1.12 10.24 8.87
C TRP A 19 -2.54 9.76 8.55
N ALA A 20 -2.74 8.45 8.59
CA ALA A 20 -4.08 7.88 8.56
C ALA A 20 -4.80 8.22 9.88
N ILE A 21 -6.07 8.62 9.78
CA ILE A 21 -6.92 8.80 10.96
C ILE A 21 -7.34 7.41 11.46
N LEU A 22 -7.14 7.15 12.74
CA LEU A 22 -7.44 5.87 13.38
C LEU A 22 -8.67 5.98 14.32
N PRO A 23 -9.44 4.89 14.50
CA PRO A 23 -10.65 4.90 15.33
C PRO A 23 -10.31 4.90 16.83
N GLU A 24 -10.54 6.04 17.49
CA GLU A 24 -10.33 6.21 18.94
C GLU A 24 -11.09 5.16 19.77
N HIS A 25 -12.33 4.84 19.40
CA HIS A 25 -13.15 3.86 20.12
C HIS A 25 -12.60 2.41 20.06
N LEU A 26 -11.59 2.13 19.24
CA LEU A 26 -10.94 0.81 19.14
C LEU A 26 -9.50 0.84 19.67
N LEU A 27 -8.81 1.97 19.57
CA LEU A 27 -7.37 2.09 19.85
C LEU A 27 -7.02 3.11 20.95
N GLY A 28 -7.99 3.85 21.48
CA GLY A 28 -7.76 4.95 22.41
C GLY A 28 -7.13 4.52 23.74
N ASP A 29 -7.42 3.30 24.19
CA ASP A 29 -6.86 2.71 25.41
C ASP A 29 -5.57 1.90 25.17
N THR A 30 -5.15 1.73 23.91
CA THR A 30 -3.96 0.95 23.56
C THR A 30 -2.70 1.73 23.89
N ASN A 31 -1.73 1.10 24.53
CA ASN A 31 -0.40 1.70 24.75
C ASN A 31 0.21 2.09 23.39
N PRO A 32 0.52 3.37 23.14
CA PRO A 32 1.06 3.82 21.85
C PRO A 32 2.38 3.14 21.45
N LEU A 33 3.16 2.64 22.41
CA LEU A 33 4.41 1.92 22.13
C LEU A 33 4.19 0.45 21.71
N GLU A 34 2.99 -0.07 21.93
CA GLU A 34 2.60 -1.45 21.63
C GLU A 34 1.46 -1.52 20.61
N ILE A 35 1.01 -0.37 20.07
CA ILE A 35 -0.15 -0.28 19.19
C ILE A 35 -0.02 -1.20 17.98
N GLN A 36 1.18 -1.40 17.46
CA GLN A 36 1.50 -2.32 16.35
C GLN A 36 1.17 -3.79 16.63
N LYS A 37 0.99 -4.18 17.90
CA LYS A 37 0.63 -5.54 18.33
C LYS A 37 -0.85 -5.68 18.69
N ASP A 38 -1.63 -4.60 18.59
CA ASP A 38 -3.04 -4.61 18.95
C ASP A 38 -3.85 -5.58 18.09
N LYS A 39 -4.84 -6.25 18.69
CA LYS A 39 -5.76 -7.15 17.99
C LYS A 39 -6.53 -6.47 16.87
N PHE A 40 -6.68 -5.14 16.91
CA PHE A 40 -7.24 -4.32 15.84
C PHE A 40 -6.65 -4.67 14.47
N TRP A 41 -5.34 -4.96 14.39
CA TRP A 41 -4.68 -5.26 13.12
C TRP A 41 -5.06 -6.61 12.51
N GLN A 42 -5.73 -7.49 13.26
CA GLN A 42 -6.28 -8.74 12.72
C GLN A 42 -7.59 -8.51 11.96
N SER A 43 -8.30 -7.41 12.22
CA SER A 43 -9.52 -7.01 11.51
C SER A 43 -9.66 -5.48 11.56
N PRO A 44 -8.81 -4.75 10.82
CA PRO A 44 -8.72 -3.31 10.96
C PRO A 44 -9.95 -2.63 10.36
N VAL A 45 -10.47 -1.63 11.08
CA VAL A 45 -11.58 -0.79 10.62
C VAL A 45 -11.02 0.51 10.05
N GLY A 46 -11.20 0.71 8.74
CA GLY A 46 -10.73 1.89 8.02
C GLY A 46 -11.87 2.79 7.51
N THR A 47 -11.49 3.92 6.93
CA THR A 47 -12.41 4.91 6.32
C THR A 47 -12.29 4.97 4.79
N GLY A 48 -11.55 4.03 4.21
CA GLY A 48 -11.27 3.98 2.77
C GLY A 48 -12.47 3.50 1.93
N PRO A 49 -12.30 3.49 0.59
CA PRO A 49 -13.31 3.04 -0.35
C PRO A 49 -13.55 1.53 -0.32
N PHE A 50 -12.67 0.76 0.32
CA PHE A 50 -12.79 -0.70 0.47
C PHE A 50 -12.55 -1.11 1.91
N LYS A 51 -13.24 -2.15 2.36
CA LYS A 51 -13.14 -2.80 3.67
C LYS A 51 -12.48 -4.16 3.50
N ILE A 52 -11.65 -4.57 4.45
CA ILE A 52 -11.10 -5.93 4.48
C ILE A 52 -12.23 -6.91 4.74
N GLU A 53 -12.33 -7.95 3.91
CA GLU A 53 -13.24 -9.08 4.12
C GLU A 53 -12.47 -10.25 4.75
N GLU A 54 -11.43 -10.72 4.08
CA GLU A 54 -10.63 -11.86 4.51
C GLU A 54 -9.14 -11.63 4.24
N VAL A 55 -8.30 -12.17 5.11
CA VAL A 55 -6.86 -12.24 4.92
C VAL A 55 -6.40 -13.66 5.21
N SER A 56 -5.85 -14.31 4.19
CA SER A 56 -5.13 -15.58 4.30
C SER A 56 -3.63 -15.28 4.20
N LEU A 57 -2.92 -15.42 5.32
CA LEU A 57 -1.49 -15.10 5.38
C LEU A 57 -0.69 -15.94 4.37
N ASN A 58 0.12 -15.26 3.55
CA ASN A 58 0.92 -15.81 2.46
C ASN A 58 0.14 -16.29 1.22
N ASP A 59 -1.16 -15.97 1.12
CA ASP A 59 -1.99 -16.43 0.01
C ASP A 59 -2.73 -15.25 -0.65
N PHE A 60 -3.77 -14.73 0.01
CA PHE A 60 -4.57 -13.64 -0.53
C PHE A 60 -5.15 -12.72 0.56
N ALA A 61 -5.61 -11.55 0.13
CA ALA A 61 -6.53 -10.71 0.89
C ALA A 61 -7.67 -10.23 -0.01
N THR A 62 -8.90 -10.34 0.47
CA THR A 62 -10.10 -9.83 -0.23
C THR A 62 -10.63 -8.59 0.45
N PHE A 63 -11.17 -7.69 -0.37
CA PHE A 63 -11.76 -6.45 0.07
C PHE A 63 -13.09 -6.23 -0.63
N SER A 64 -14.10 -5.75 0.10
CA SER A 64 -15.39 -5.34 -0.46
C SER A 64 -15.53 -3.83 -0.48
N ARG A 65 -16.26 -3.33 -1.47
CA ARG A 65 -16.57 -1.90 -1.60
C ARG A 65 -17.26 -1.38 -0.34
N ASN A 66 -16.80 -0.23 0.13
CA ASN A 66 -17.44 0.50 1.20
C ASN A 66 -18.61 1.34 0.68
N ALA A 67 -19.83 0.82 0.82
CA ALA A 67 -21.06 1.52 0.44
C ALA A 67 -21.24 2.88 1.14
N ASP A 68 -20.65 3.05 2.33
CA ASP A 68 -20.71 4.27 3.14
C ASP A 68 -19.49 5.18 2.92
N TYR A 69 -18.72 4.96 1.85
CA TYR A 69 -17.56 5.80 1.55
C TYR A 69 -17.99 7.25 1.29
N PHE A 70 -17.31 8.18 1.96
CA PHE A 70 -17.73 9.58 2.05
C PHE A 70 -17.54 10.40 0.77
N MET A 71 -16.77 9.88 -0.20
CA MET A 71 -16.62 10.52 -1.51
C MET A 71 -17.50 9.84 -2.54
N GLU A 72 -18.13 10.64 -3.40
CA GLU A 72 -18.83 10.11 -4.58
C GLU A 72 -17.85 9.31 -5.45
N SER A 73 -18.24 8.07 -5.79
CA SER A 73 -17.44 7.16 -6.59
C SER A 73 -18.10 6.93 -7.94
N THR A 74 -17.33 7.08 -9.02
CA THR A 74 -17.71 6.61 -10.36
C THR A 74 -17.13 5.23 -10.68
N GLY A 75 -16.40 4.62 -9.73
CA GLY A 75 -15.78 3.32 -9.91
C GLY A 75 -16.81 2.20 -9.82
N ASN A 76 -16.59 1.11 -10.55
CA ASN A 76 -17.46 -0.07 -10.65
C ASN A 76 -16.83 -1.36 -10.10
N ILE A 77 -15.69 -1.27 -9.41
CA ILE A 77 -15.01 -2.40 -8.76
C ILE A 77 -15.72 -2.74 -7.44
N GLU A 78 -16.39 -3.88 -7.36
CA GLU A 78 -17.08 -4.29 -6.12
C GLU A 78 -16.16 -5.02 -5.14
N THR A 79 -15.21 -5.78 -5.68
CA THR A 79 -14.28 -6.60 -4.91
C THR A 79 -12.87 -6.37 -5.42
N ILE A 80 -11.91 -6.30 -4.49
CA ILE A 80 -10.49 -6.39 -4.80
C ILE A 80 -9.97 -7.69 -4.20
N GLU A 81 -9.27 -8.47 -5.01
CA GLU A 81 -8.49 -9.62 -4.58
C GLU A 81 -7.01 -9.28 -4.72
N LEU A 82 -6.31 -9.19 -3.61
CA LEU A 82 -4.87 -9.08 -3.57
C LEU A 82 -4.29 -10.48 -3.48
N VAL A 83 -3.70 -10.94 -4.57
CA VAL A 83 -2.95 -12.19 -4.59
C VAL A 83 -1.47 -11.90 -4.31
N VAL A 84 -0.83 -12.77 -3.54
CA VAL A 84 0.62 -12.67 -3.32
C VAL A 84 1.33 -13.10 -4.62
N GLY A 85 1.77 -12.11 -5.40
CA GLY A 85 2.76 -12.34 -6.44
C GLY A 85 4.07 -12.71 -5.76
N GLY A 86 4.59 -13.91 -6.02
CA GLY A 86 5.83 -14.37 -5.40
C GLY A 86 6.95 -13.34 -5.61
N GLU A 87 7.80 -13.14 -4.61
CA GLU A 87 9.03 -12.33 -4.74
C GLU A 87 10.03 -12.92 -5.76
N THR A 88 9.65 -14.00 -6.44
CA THR A 88 10.47 -14.74 -7.40
C THR A 88 10.13 -14.24 -8.80
N GLU A 89 11.13 -13.70 -9.49
CA GLU A 89 11.01 -13.22 -10.86
C GLU A 89 10.33 -14.26 -11.76
N GLY A 90 9.27 -13.87 -12.50
CA GLY A 90 8.70 -14.67 -13.59
C GLY A 90 7.21 -15.07 -13.51
N ASP A 91 6.56 -15.00 -12.35
CA ASP A 91 5.15 -15.42 -12.23
C ASP A 91 4.15 -14.35 -12.72
N LEU A 92 4.55 -13.08 -12.66
CA LEU A 92 3.67 -11.96 -13.02
C LEU A 92 3.33 -11.93 -14.52
N PRO A 93 4.28 -12.06 -15.47
CA PRO A 93 3.95 -12.13 -16.89
C PRO A 93 3.02 -13.32 -17.22
N LEU A 94 3.26 -14.50 -16.64
CA LEU A 94 2.41 -15.68 -16.84
C LEU A 94 0.99 -15.47 -16.30
N SER A 95 0.86 -14.86 -15.13
CA SER A 95 -0.44 -14.57 -14.52
C SER A 95 -1.21 -13.49 -15.30
N ALA A 96 -0.49 -12.50 -15.85
CA ALA A 96 -1.06 -11.48 -16.71
C ALA A 96 -1.52 -12.06 -18.06
N GLU A 97 -0.71 -12.92 -18.69
CA GLU A 97 -1.07 -13.63 -19.92
C GLU A 97 -2.31 -14.53 -19.71
N ALA A 98 -2.39 -15.20 -18.55
CA ALA A 98 -3.53 -16.02 -18.16
C ALA A 98 -4.79 -15.21 -17.78
N GLY A 99 -4.74 -13.88 -17.82
CA GLY A 99 -5.87 -13.00 -17.46
C GLY A 99 -6.24 -13.04 -15.98
N LYS A 100 -5.31 -13.39 -15.10
CA LYS A 100 -5.52 -13.48 -13.64
C LYS A 100 -5.20 -12.18 -12.91
N ILE A 101 -4.66 -11.18 -13.60
CA ILE A 101 -4.21 -9.92 -13.02
C ILE A 101 -4.78 -8.77 -13.84
N ASP A 102 -5.59 -7.92 -13.19
CA ASP A 102 -6.09 -6.68 -13.77
C ASP A 102 -5.13 -5.50 -13.53
N TYR A 103 -4.36 -5.56 -12.44
CA TYR A 103 -3.45 -4.50 -12.02
C TYR A 103 -2.27 -5.07 -11.22
N ALA A 104 -1.06 -4.62 -11.56
CA ALA A 104 0.15 -4.91 -10.80
C ALA A 104 1.15 -3.75 -10.91
N PHE A 105 2.12 -3.73 -10.00
CA PHE A 105 3.28 -2.85 -10.09
C PHE A 105 4.56 -3.66 -9.92
N GLY A 106 5.61 -3.27 -10.62
CA GLY A 106 6.89 -3.97 -10.60
C GLY A 106 8.04 -3.03 -10.90
N LYS A 107 9.26 -3.48 -10.58
CA LYS A 107 10.52 -2.76 -10.86
C LYS A 107 11.45 -3.50 -11.83
N SER A 108 11.08 -4.72 -12.20
CA SER A 108 11.86 -5.58 -13.08
C SER A 108 11.70 -5.12 -14.53
N VAL A 109 12.81 -4.74 -15.17
CA VAL A 109 12.81 -4.37 -16.59
C VAL A 109 12.43 -5.57 -17.46
N PRO A 110 12.99 -6.78 -17.27
CA PRO A 110 12.58 -7.96 -18.04
C PRO A 110 11.08 -8.26 -17.95
N GLU A 111 10.48 -8.20 -16.75
CA GLU A 111 9.04 -8.46 -16.59
C GLU A 111 8.19 -7.37 -17.26
N ALA A 112 8.57 -6.10 -17.11
CA ALA A 112 7.89 -5.00 -17.77
C ALA A 112 7.91 -5.17 -19.30
N THR A 113 9.05 -5.54 -19.88
CA THR A 113 9.16 -5.82 -21.32
C THR A 113 8.30 -7.01 -21.75
N ALA A 114 8.23 -8.08 -20.95
CA ALA A 114 7.39 -9.24 -21.25
C ALA A 114 5.90 -8.90 -21.19
N ILE A 115 5.46 -8.12 -20.20
CA ILE A 115 4.06 -7.70 -20.04
C ILE A 115 3.66 -6.70 -21.12
N GLU A 116 4.56 -5.82 -21.55
CA GLU A 116 4.30 -4.87 -22.64
C GLU A 116 4.02 -5.55 -23.98
N ALA A 117 4.47 -6.79 -24.16
CA ALA A 117 4.18 -7.59 -25.34
C ALA A 117 2.78 -8.27 -25.32
N LEU A 118 2.04 -8.17 -24.21
CA LEU A 118 0.71 -8.76 -24.07
C LEU A 118 -0.38 -7.77 -24.53
N ASP A 119 -1.29 -8.21 -25.40
CA ASP A 119 -2.37 -7.36 -25.93
C ASP A 119 -3.39 -6.92 -24.86
N ASN A 120 -3.50 -7.65 -23.75
CA ASN A 120 -4.46 -7.42 -22.68
C ASN A 120 -3.92 -6.53 -21.55
N MET A 121 -2.67 -6.09 -21.62
CA MET A 121 -2.03 -5.29 -20.57
C MET A 121 -1.48 -3.97 -21.10
N LYS A 122 -1.35 -2.99 -20.20
CA LYS A 122 -0.72 -1.71 -20.52
C LYS A 122 0.34 -1.40 -19.47
N VAL A 123 1.59 -1.29 -19.92
CA VAL A 123 2.69 -0.83 -19.07
C VAL A 123 2.75 0.70 -19.09
N THR A 124 2.74 1.31 -17.91
CA THR A 124 2.90 2.77 -17.75
C THR A 124 4.11 3.06 -16.88
N PRO A 125 5.19 3.65 -17.42
CA PRO A 125 6.37 4.02 -16.64
C PRO A 125 6.03 5.12 -15.63
N ILE A 126 6.39 4.91 -14.36
CA ILE A 126 6.21 5.89 -13.28
C ILE A 126 7.56 6.23 -12.65
N ASN A 127 7.87 7.53 -12.57
CA ASN A 127 9.07 8.00 -11.88
C ASN A 127 8.89 7.87 -10.36
N ILE A 128 9.63 6.95 -9.75
CA ILE A 128 9.67 6.78 -8.30
C ILE A 128 10.90 7.48 -7.70
N ARG A 129 10.77 8.04 -6.50
CA ARG A 129 11.92 8.58 -5.76
C ARG A 129 12.73 7.40 -5.22
N TYR A 130 13.79 7.03 -5.93
CA TYR A 130 14.73 6.00 -5.48
C TYR A 130 16.11 6.61 -5.26
N THR A 131 16.49 6.83 -4.01
CA THR A 131 17.79 7.40 -3.68
C THR A 131 18.83 6.28 -3.62
N ARG A 132 19.72 6.21 -4.62
CA ARG A 132 20.92 5.36 -4.55
C ARG A 132 22.03 6.15 -3.88
N LEU A 133 22.56 5.61 -2.80
CA LEU A 133 23.59 6.26 -1.99
C LEU A 133 24.81 5.35 -1.91
N LEU A 134 25.98 5.93 -2.12
CA LEU A 134 27.25 5.31 -1.76
C LEU A 134 27.79 6.04 -0.54
N TYR A 135 27.84 5.35 0.59
CA TYR A 135 28.48 5.87 1.79
C TYR A 135 29.90 5.32 1.87
N VAL A 136 30.88 6.19 1.72
CA VAL A 136 32.27 5.84 2.02
C VAL A 136 32.46 5.94 3.53
N ASN A 137 32.95 4.87 4.15
CA ASN A 137 33.24 4.86 5.57
C ASN A 137 34.28 5.95 5.91
N LYS A 138 33.90 6.91 6.76
CA LYS A 138 34.76 8.01 7.21
C LYS A 138 35.48 7.72 8.52
N PHE A 139 35.21 6.57 9.15
CA PHE A 139 35.82 6.19 10.41
C PHE A 139 37.03 5.27 10.17
N PRO A 140 38.06 5.34 11.03
CA PRO A 140 39.19 4.41 10.97
C PRO A 140 38.69 2.97 11.09
N GLN A 141 39.18 2.07 10.23
CA GLN A 141 39.02 0.64 10.47
C GLN A 141 39.97 0.24 11.61
N LYS A 142 39.44 -0.47 12.61
CA LYS A 142 40.25 -1.03 13.69
C LYS A 142 41.00 -2.27 13.22
#